data_AF-A0A2V8INE3-F1
#
_entry.id   AF-A0A2V8INE3-F1
#
_cell.length_a   1.000
_cell.length_b   1.000
_cell.length_c   1.000
_cell.angle_alpha   90.00
_cell.angle_beta   90.00
_cell.angle_gamma   90.00
#
_symmetry.space_group_name_H-M   'P 1'
#
loop_
_entity.id
_entity.type
_entity.pdbx_description
1 polymer ?
#
loop_
_entity_poly.entity_id
_entity_poly.type
_entity_poly.pdbx_seq_one_letter_code
_entity_poly.pdbx_strand_id
1 'polypeptide(L)'
;MDPFTGTWKADFARSQRDPNHQFQSATLRFAVYGDAVSLTHGGVNMSGKVESGTTNLLADGTPRAVSPDAPGVVVVTRWVGSHVLETAAMKDGELVGHGRYEVSGDGQTLTAKVSGTDGSGTHGLILGKFLPYHLGHAHLIRTARSRVDQLTVLVCSMITDPIPGGLRYQWVRAAHPDCRVIWVEEDVPQGPEDDPRFWPIWTALIEGRVGRIDRVFTSEAYGDELARRLGAEHVSVDRARRAVAISGSAIRTNPMRHWEFIPSHVRPYFVRRVVFLGAESTGKSTLCERLAAELSTTWVAEYGRLYCEQGRPAMDLVRVDLEAIAWGQATWEDEAALSANRILLCDTDLHTTATWSDIVIGYRPEWLTEAARARHYDLMILLDADVPWVGDGTRVLQDRRVEHTRRIREELDSAGRDYVTLSGSFDDRAAAARRLVDALVRYE
;
A
#
# COMPACT_ATOMS: atom_id res chain seq x y z
N MET A 1 -34.77 -10.54 50.10
CA MET A 1 -34.03 -9.67 49.17
C MET A 1 -33.13 -10.59 48.37
N ASP A 2 -33.09 -10.45 47.05
CA ASP A 2 -32.28 -11.33 46.20
C ASP A 2 -30.78 -11.20 46.57
N PRO A 3 -30.03 -12.31 46.70
CA PRO A 3 -28.64 -12.27 47.18
C PRO A 3 -27.70 -11.44 46.30
N PHE A 4 -28.02 -11.19 45.03
CA PHE A 4 -27.22 -10.31 44.16
C PHE A 4 -27.47 -8.83 44.43
N THR A 5 -28.65 -8.47 44.95
CA THR A 5 -29.09 -7.07 45.02
C THR A 5 -28.17 -6.24 45.90
N GLY A 6 -27.57 -5.20 45.32
CA GLY A 6 -26.63 -4.34 46.02
C GLY A 6 -25.46 -3.93 45.15
N THR A 7 -24.46 -3.31 45.80
CA THR A 7 -23.22 -2.86 45.15
C THR A 7 -22.04 -3.68 45.64
N TRP A 8 -21.34 -4.31 44.72
CA TRP A 8 -20.16 -5.12 44.91
C TRP A 8 -18.93 -4.33 44.45
N LYS A 9 -17.87 -4.34 45.26
CA LYS A 9 -16.60 -3.69 44.94
C LYS A 9 -15.55 -4.75 44.65
N ALA A 10 -14.76 -4.56 43.60
CA ALA A 10 -13.69 -5.49 43.25
C ALA A 10 -12.64 -5.58 44.38
N ASP A 11 -12.30 -6.81 44.78
CA ASP A 11 -11.19 -7.09 45.68
C ASP A 11 -9.94 -7.39 44.85
N PHE A 12 -9.02 -6.42 44.78
CA PHE A 12 -7.82 -6.53 43.95
C PHE A 12 -6.84 -7.62 44.39
N ALA A 13 -6.84 -8.00 45.67
CA ALA A 13 -5.97 -9.04 46.19
C ALA A 13 -6.45 -10.44 45.81
N ARG A 14 -7.76 -10.61 45.62
CA ARG A 14 -8.39 -11.90 45.30
C ARG A 14 -8.82 -12.03 43.84
N SER A 15 -8.94 -10.92 43.11
CA SER A 15 -9.39 -10.91 41.71
C SER A 15 -8.28 -11.31 40.74
N GLN A 16 -8.52 -12.39 39.98
CA GLN A 16 -7.75 -12.70 38.78
C GLN A 16 -8.24 -11.82 37.64
N ARG A 17 -7.32 -11.06 37.03
CA ARG A 17 -7.63 -10.07 36.00
C ARG A 17 -6.79 -10.37 34.76
N ASP A 18 -7.43 -10.28 33.60
CA ASP A 18 -6.73 -10.40 32.33
C ASP A 18 -5.64 -9.31 32.23
N PRO A 19 -4.42 -9.61 31.75
CA PRO A 19 -3.37 -8.61 31.56
C PRO A 19 -3.83 -7.40 30.71
N ASN A 20 -4.73 -7.64 29.76
CA ASN A 20 -5.25 -6.64 28.84
C ASN A 20 -6.51 -5.93 29.36
N HIS A 21 -7.04 -6.31 30.53
CA HIS A 21 -8.24 -5.73 31.13
C HIS A 21 -8.01 -5.33 32.61
N GLN A 22 -7.14 -4.34 32.80
CA GLN A 22 -6.80 -3.79 34.11
C GLN A 22 -7.58 -2.50 34.42
N PHE A 23 -7.86 -2.28 35.70
CA PHE A 23 -8.57 -1.10 36.21
C PHE A 23 -8.04 -0.70 37.59
N GLN A 24 -8.09 0.60 37.90
CA GLN A 24 -7.72 1.15 39.20
C GLN A 24 -8.85 0.98 40.23
N SER A 25 -10.11 0.96 39.78
CA SER A 25 -11.29 0.64 40.60
C SER A 25 -12.38 0.02 39.73
N ALA A 26 -13.16 -0.90 40.29
CA ALA A 26 -14.35 -1.44 39.64
C ALA A 26 -15.43 -1.77 40.67
N THR A 27 -16.68 -1.51 40.30
CA THR A 27 -17.88 -1.82 41.04
C THR A 27 -18.93 -2.43 40.11
N LEU A 28 -19.70 -3.38 40.64
CA LEU A 28 -20.88 -3.94 39.99
C LEU A 28 -22.07 -3.69 40.89
N ARG A 29 -23.16 -3.15 40.35
CA ARG A 29 -24.41 -3.00 41.07
C ARG A 29 -25.49 -3.81 40.38
N PHE A 30 -26.16 -4.67 41.14
CA PHE A 30 -27.30 -5.45 40.66
C PHE A 30 -28.58 -4.92 41.30
N ALA A 31 -29.59 -4.72 40.47
CA ALA A 31 -30.99 -4.57 40.90
C ALA A 31 -31.80 -5.70 40.26
N VAL A 32 -32.42 -6.54 41.10
CA VAL A 32 -33.12 -7.76 40.65
C VAL A 32 -34.60 -7.66 40.98
N TYR A 33 -35.45 -7.87 39.96
CA TYR A 33 -36.91 -7.89 40.06
C TYR A 33 -37.47 -9.10 39.29
N GLY A 34 -37.57 -10.24 39.96
CA GLY A 34 -37.87 -11.51 39.29
C GLY A 34 -36.76 -11.87 38.31
N ASP A 35 -37.11 -12.08 37.04
CA ASP A 35 -36.12 -12.37 35.99
C ASP A 35 -35.47 -11.11 35.39
N ALA A 36 -35.97 -9.91 35.72
CA ALA A 36 -35.35 -8.67 35.26
C ALA A 36 -34.15 -8.31 36.14
N VAL A 37 -32.97 -8.19 35.53
CA VAL A 37 -31.72 -7.83 36.20
C VAL A 37 -31.15 -6.58 35.55
N SER A 38 -30.97 -5.52 36.33
CA SER A 38 -30.17 -4.37 35.90
C SER A 38 -28.77 -4.48 36.49
N LEU A 39 -27.77 -4.58 35.62
CA LEU A 39 -26.36 -4.66 35.99
C LEU A 39 -25.67 -3.36 35.58
N THR A 40 -25.28 -2.56 36.56
CA THR A 40 -24.46 -1.37 36.35
C THR A 40 -23.02 -1.67 36.70
N HIS A 41 -22.09 -1.44 35.76
CA HIS A 41 -20.67 -1.41 36.04
C HIS A 41 -20.19 0.03 36.15
N GLY A 42 -19.19 0.27 37.01
CA GLY A 42 -18.57 1.59 37.15
C GLY A 42 -17.17 1.48 37.74
N GLY A 43 -16.24 2.32 37.29
CA GLY A 43 -14.86 2.22 37.71
C GLY A 43 -13.95 3.28 37.10
N VAL A 44 -12.66 3.10 37.31
CA VAL A 44 -11.59 3.91 36.75
C VAL A 44 -10.61 2.98 36.06
N ASN A 45 -10.38 3.17 34.77
CA ASN A 45 -9.43 2.35 34.00
C ASN A 45 -7.96 2.72 34.34
N MET A 46 -6.98 2.01 33.78
CA MET A 46 -5.57 2.26 34.10
C MET A 46 -5.05 3.65 33.68
N SER A 47 -5.69 4.33 32.72
CA SER A 47 -5.34 5.70 32.33
C SER A 47 -6.00 6.77 33.21
N GLY A 48 -6.75 6.38 34.24
CA GLY A 48 -7.41 7.31 35.16
C GLY A 48 -8.77 7.83 34.65
N LYS A 49 -9.27 7.33 33.53
CA LYS A 49 -10.58 7.70 32.99
C LYS A 49 -11.68 6.97 33.74
N VAL A 50 -12.71 7.71 34.16
CA VAL A 50 -13.93 7.15 34.76
C VAL A 50 -14.80 6.54 33.68
N GLU A 51 -15.24 5.30 33.89
CA GLU A 51 -16.09 4.55 32.98
C GLU A 51 -17.28 3.96 33.74
N SER A 52 -18.46 3.99 33.12
CA SER A 52 -19.67 3.36 33.68
C SER A 52 -20.66 3.02 32.58
N GLY A 53 -21.42 1.96 32.78
CA GLY A 53 -22.48 1.55 31.88
C GLY A 53 -23.51 0.68 32.59
N THR A 54 -24.74 0.65 32.06
CA THR A 54 -25.81 -0.19 32.59
C THR A 54 -26.31 -1.12 31.50
N THR A 55 -26.45 -2.40 31.83
CA THR A 55 -27.02 -3.42 30.97
C THR A 55 -28.25 -4.00 31.65
N ASN A 56 -29.36 -4.05 30.92
CA ASN A 56 -30.57 -4.71 31.40
C ASN A 56 -30.63 -6.10 30.78
N LEU A 57 -30.76 -7.11 31.64
CA LEU A 57 -30.79 -8.51 31.29
C LEU A 57 -32.14 -9.11 31.72
N LEU A 58 -32.60 -10.10 30.95
CA LEU A 58 -33.75 -10.93 31.28
C LEU A 58 -33.25 -12.36 31.47
N ALA A 59 -33.31 -12.85 32.70
CA ALA A 59 -32.78 -14.14 33.13
C ALA A 59 -33.77 -15.30 32.93
N ASP A 60 -34.55 -15.27 31.83
CA ASP A 60 -35.60 -16.23 31.49
C ASP A 60 -35.11 -17.40 30.60
N GLY A 61 -33.82 -17.41 30.26
CA GLY A 61 -33.21 -18.41 29.38
C GLY A 61 -33.54 -18.23 27.89
N THR A 62 -34.23 -17.17 27.51
CA THR A 62 -34.61 -16.90 26.11
C THR A 62 -33.50 -16.12 25.38
N PRO A 63 -33.08 -16.54 24.17
CA PRO A 63 -32.13 -15.79 23.36
C PRO A 63 -32.69 -14.45 22.88
N ARG A 64 -31.92 -13.35 23.00
CA ARG A 64 -32.31 -12.00 22.59
C ARG A 64 -31.20 -11.28 21.84
N ALA A 65 -31.52 -10.58 20.77
CA ALA A 65 -30.55 -9.82 19.99
C ALA A 65 -30.07 -8.57 20.74
N VAL A 66 -28.78 -8.25 20.60
CA VAL A 66 -28.13 -7.08 21.21
C VAL A 66 -27.87 -6.03 20.13
N SER A 67 -28.92 -5.34 19.68
CA SER A 67 -28.86 -4.28 18.64
C SER A 67 -29.11 -2.91 19.28
N PRO A 68 -28.44 -1.81 18.86
CA PRO A 68 -27.61 -1.66 17.65
C PRO A 68 -26.09 -1.89 17.82
N ASP A 69 -25.59 -2.06 19.03
CA ASP A 69 -24.14 -2.02 19.31
C ASP A 69 -23.37 -3.31 18.95
N ALA A 70 -24.06 -4.43 18.71
CA ALA A 70 -23.46 -5.71 18.33
C ALA A 70 -24.33 -6.51 17.33
N PRO A 71 -24.39 -6.09 16.05
CA PRO A 71 -25.21 -6.78 15.03
C PRO A 71 -24.88 -8.27 14.91
N GLY A 72 -25.91 -9.11 14.91
CA GLY A 72 -25.77 -10.57 14.81
C GLY A 72 -25.44 -11.29 16.11
N VAL A 73 -25.22 -10.56 17.22
CA VAL A 73 -25.00 -11.15 18.53
C VAL A 73 -26.34 -11.40 19.24
N VAL A 74 -26.51 -12.61 19.75
CA VAL A 74 -27.65 -13.03 20.57
C VAL A 74 -27.16 -13.40 21.96
N VAL A 75 -27.78 -12.83 22.99
CA VAL A 75 -27.47 -13.11 24.38
C VAL A 75 -28.58 -13.94 25.02
N VAL A 76 -28.18 -15.00 25.73
CA VAL A 76 -29.04 -15.80 26.61
C VAL A 76 -28.59 -15.53 28.03
N THR A 77 -29.53 -15.17 28.92
CA THR A 77 -29.25 -15.03 30.35
C THR A 77 -30.22 -15.91 31.14
N ARG A 78 -29.74 -16.58 32.18
CA ARG A 78 -30.54 -17.47 33.01
C ARG A 78 -30.05 -17.54 34.45
N TRP A 79 -30.97 -17.83 35.36
CA TRP A 79 -30.65 -18.25 36.72
C TRP A 79 -30.22 -19.73 36.76
N VAL A 80 -29.17 -20.03 37.52
CA VAL A 80 -28.75 -21.40 37.85
C VAL A 80 -28.85 -21.55 39.38
N GLY A 81 -30.04 -21.97 39.84
CA GLY A 81 -30.39 -21.90 41.26
C GLY A 81 -30.54 -20.46 41.74
N SER A 82 -30.46 -20.24 43.06
CA SER A 82 -30.70 -18.92 43.67
C SER A 82 -29.44 -18.05 43.84
N HIS A 83 -28.26 -18.55 43.49
CA HIS A 83 -26.98 -17.90 43.79
C HIS A 83 -26.09 -17.70 42.55
N VAL A 84 -26.55 -18.10 41.36
CA VAL A 84 -25.74 -18.01 40.14
C VAL A 84 -26.58 -17.42 39.00
N LEU A 85 -26.03 -16.37 38.38
CA LEU A 85 -26.52 -15.79 37.13
C LEU A 85 -25.53 -16.12 36.01
N GLU A 86 -26.00 -16.75 34.94
CA GLU A 86 -25.20 -17.04 33.76
C GLU A 86 -25.70 -16.24 32.55
N THR A 87 -24.75 -15.70 31.79
CA THR A 87 -25.00 -15.04 30.50
C THR A 87 -24.04 -15.61 29.45
N ALA A 88 -24.57 -15.90 28.26
CA ALA A 88 -23.80 -16.37 27.11
C ALA A 88 -24.18 -15.55 25.88
N ALA A 89 -23.18 -14.96 25.23
CA ALA A 89 -23.29 -14.22 23.98
C ALA A 89 -22.82 -15.11 22.83
N MET A 90 -23.68 -15.29 21.83
CA MET A 90 -23.45 -16.13 20.66
C MET A 90 -23.49 -15.27 19.40
N LYS A 91 -22.57 -15.50 18.46
CA LYS A 91 -22.61 -14.93 17.11
C LYS A 91 -22.40 -16.07 16.11
N ASP A 92 -23.32 -16.22 15.15
CA ASP A 92 -23.27 -17.27 14.12
C ASP A 92 -23.08 -18.71 14.66
N GLY A 93 -23.56 -18.97 15.88
CA GLY A 93 -23.45 -20.27 16.54
C GLY A 93 -22.19 -20.48 17.39
N GLU A 94 -21.27 -19.50 17.43
CA GLU A 94 -20.06 -19.55 18.26
C GLU A 94 -20.19 -18.68 19.52
N LEU A 95 -19.58 -19.13 20.62
CA LEU A 95 -19.55 -18.41 21.90
C LEU A 95 -18.54 -17.26 21.81
N VAL A 96 -19.03 -16.03 21.75
CA VAL A 96 -18.20 -14.81 21.67
C VAL A 96 -18.08 -14.08 23.02
N GLY A 97 -18.91 -14.45 23.99
CA GLY A 97 -18.83 -13.91 25.34
C GLY A 97 -19.56 -14.79 26.35
N HIS A 98 -19.08 -14.79 27.59
CA HIS A 98 -19.66 -15.54 28.69
C HIS A 98 -19.42 -14.77 29.99
N GLY A 99 -20.48 -14.65 30.79
CA GLY A 99 -20.44 -14.09 32.13
C GLY A 99 -21.09 -15.05 33.11
N ARG A 100 -20.40 -15.37 34.20
CA ARG A 100 -20.95 -16.11 35.33
C ARG A 100 -20.74 -15.30 36.59
N TYR A 101 -21.83 -14.99 37.27
CA TYR A 101 -21.83 -14.25 38.52
C TYR A 101 -22.37 -15.17 39.61
N GLU A 102 -21.63 -15.32 40.70
CA GLU A 102 -21.96 -16.25 41.77
C GLU A 102 -21.81 -15.57 43.13
N VAL A 103 -22.90 -15.53 43.90
CA VAL A 103 -22.90 -15.02 45.28
C VAL A 103 -22.64 -16.18 46.23
N SER A 104 -21.70 -16.02 47.16
CA SER A 104 -21.42 -17.01 48.20
C SER A 104 -22.65 -17.26 49.08
N GLY A 105 -22.76 -18.45 49.68
CA GLY A 105 -23.93 -18.83 50.49
C GLY A 105 -24.16 -17.95 51.73
N ASP A 106 -23.15 -17.19 52.17
CA ASP A 106 -23.25 -16.19 53.24
C ASP A 106 -23.64 -14.78 52.74
N GLY A 107 -23.78 -14.59 51.42
CA GLY A 107 -24.13 -13.31 50.80
C GLY A 107 -23.04 -12.25 50.84
N GLN A 108 -21.81 -12.58 51.24
CA GLN A 108 -20.74 -11.59 51.47
C GLN A 108 -19.81 -11.39 50.27
N THR A 109 -19.71 -12.38 49.36
CA THR A 109 -18.78 -12.35 48.23
C THR A 109 -19.51 -12.63 46.92
N LEU A 110 -19.27 -11.79 45.92
CA LEU A 110 -19.67 -12.05 44.53
C LEU A 110 -18.41 -12.39 43.71
N THR A 111 -18.41 -13.57 43.10
CA THR A 111 -17.42 -13.96 42.09
C THR A 111 -17.98 -13.70 40.71
N ALA A 112 -17.38 -12.80 39.95
CA ALA A 112 -17.68 -12.57 38.54
C ALA A 112 -16.58 -13.18 37.67
N LYS A 113 -16.95 -14.13 36.80
CA LYS A 113 -16.10 -14.67 35.75
C LYS A 113 -16.65 -14.21 34.41
N VAL A 114 -15.98 -13.25 33.79
CA VAL A 114 -16.38 -12.71 32.49
C VAL A 114 -15.26 -12.94 31.50
N SER A 115 -15.60 -13.46 30.33
CA SER A 115 -14.68 -13.70 29.21
C SER A 115 -15.40 -13.38 27.92
N GLY A 116 -14.74 -12.75 26.95
CA GLY A 116 -15.32 -12.52 25.64
C GLY A 116 -14.38 -11.77 24.72
N THR A 117 -14.66 -11.83 23.43
CA THR A 117 -14.13 -10.90 22.44
C THR A 117 -14.98 -9.64 22.49
N ASP A 118 -14.36 -8.46 22.46
CA ASP A 118 -15.13 -7.23 22.27
C ASP A 118 -15.85 -7.30 20.90
N GLY A 119 -16.90 -6.50 20.72
CA GLY A 119 -17.73 -6.53 19.50
C GLY A 119 -16.98 -6.23 18.20
N SER A 120 -15.68 -5.90 18.25
CA SER A 120 -14.80 -5.59 17.12
C SER A 120 -14.21 -6.80 16.40
N GLY A 121 -14.25 -8.00 16.98
CA GLY A 121 -13.58 -9.18 16.41
C GLY A 121 -12.05 -9.14 16.58
N THR A 122 -11.36 -10.15 16.03
CA THR A 122 -9.90 -10.29 16.15
C THR A 122 -9.18 -9.23 15.31
N HIS A 123 -8.25 -8.47 15.92
CA HIS A 123 -7.45 -7.45 15.24
C HIS A 123 -5.99 -7.90 15.06
N GLY A 124 -5.57 -8.04 13.80
CA GLY A 124 -4.20 -8.33 13.41
C GLY A 124 -3.35 -7.09 13.09
N LEU A 125 -2.04 -7.20 13.31
CA LEU A 125 -1.03 -6.22 12.95
C LEU A 125 0.05 -6.83 12.05
N ILE A 126 0.39 -6.14 10.97
CA ILE A 126 1.66 -6.29 10.24
C ILE A 126 2.43 -4.98 10.34
N LEU A 127 3.72 -5.08 10.61
CA LEU A 127 4.66 -3.96 10.61
C LEU A 127 5.74 -4.20 9.54
N GLY A 128 6.04 -3.18 8.72
CA GLY A 128 7.10 -3.32 7.73
C GLY A 128 7.51 -2.03 7.05
N LYS A 129 8.73 -2.04 6.49
CA LYS A 129 9.22 -0.97 5.61
C LYS A 129 8.62 -1.04 4.21
N PHE A 130 8.35 -2.25 3.68
CA PHE A 130 7.89 -2.44 2.29
C PHE A 130 8.81 -1.76 1.27
N LEU A 131 10.11 -2.00 1.39
CA LEU A 131 11.17 -1.30 0.66
C LEU A 131 11.88 -2.23 -0.34
N PRO A 132 11.39 -2.40 -1.58
CA PRO A 132 10.05 -2.08 -2.05
C PRO A 132 9.00 -3.11 -1.59
N TYR A 133 7.73 -2.81 -1.84
CA TYR A 133 6.65 -3.80 -1.73
C TYR A 133 6.85 -4.90 -2.79
N HIS A 134 6.60 -6.16 -2.42
CA HIS A 134 6.90 -7.33 -3.27
C HIS A 134 6.00 -8.52 -2.96
N LEU A 135 6.03 -9.57 -3.78
CA LEU A 135 5.12 -10.73 -3.63
C LEU A 135 5.27 -11.47 -2.29
N GLY A 136 6.46 -11.45 -1.66
CA GLY A 136 6.63 -11.94 -0.28
C GLY A 136 5.77 -11.19 0.74
N HIS A 137 5.76 -9.85 0.69
CA HIS A 137 4.84 -9.04 1.51
C HIS A 137 3.37 -9.32 1.14
N ALA A 138 3.06 -9.46 -0.15
CA ALA A 138 1.70 -9.79 -0.60
C ALA A 138 1.22 -11.13 -0.03
N HIS A 139 2.11 -12.12 0.08
CA HIS A 139 1.81 -13.42 0.68
C HIS A 139 1.59 -13.31 2.19
N LEU A 140 2.45 -12.58 2.90
CA LEU A 140 2.31 -12.30 4.33
C LEU A 140 0.96 -11.63 4.64
N ILE A 141 0.64 -10.53 3.94
CA ILE A 141 -0.58 -9.74 4.19
C ILE A 141 -1.84 -10.56 3.89
N ARG A 142 -1.91 -11.27 2.76
CA ARG A 142 -3.06 -12.13 2.43
C ARG A 142 -3.26 -13.25 3.46
N THR A 143 -2.16 -13.86 3.91
CA THR A 143 -2.22 -14.91 4.94
C THR A 143 -2.75 -14.36 6.24
N ALA A 144 -2.23 -13.20 6.69
CA ALA A 144 -2.71 -12.54 7.89
C ALA A 144 -4.19 -12.16 7.78
N ARG A 145 -4.58 -11.55 6.66
CA ARG A 145 -5.95 -11.07 6.42
C ARG A 145 -6.98 -12.18 6.55
N SER A 146 -6.65 -13.40 6.13
CA SER A 146 -7.53 -14.57 6.24
C SER A 146 -7.72 -15.12 7.66
N ARG A 147 -6.98 -14.59 8.66
CA ARG A 147 -6.92 -15.13 10.02
C ARG A 147 -7.38 -14.15 11.10
N VAL A 148 -7.92 -13.00 10.70
CA VAL A 148 -8.41 -11.94 11.59
C VAL A 148 -9.62 -11.25 10.97
N ASP A 149 -10.48 -10.64 11.78
CA ASP A 149 -11.63 -9.87 11.31
C ASP A 149 -11.18 -8.54 10.71
N GLN A 150 -10.24 -7.88 11.39
CA GLN A 150 -9.60 -6.64 10.95
C GLN A 150 -8.08 -6.81 10.89
N LEU A 151 -7.44 -6.33 9.82
CA LEU A 151 -5.98 -6.29 9.70
C LEU A 151 -5.52 -4.84 9.53
N THR A 152 -4.60 -4.40 10.40
CA THR A 152 -3.84 -3.16 10.19
C THR A 152 -2.46 -3.48 9.62
N VAL A 153 -2.09 -2.79 8.54
CA VAL A 153 -0.73 -2.83 7.98
C VAL A 153 -0.08 -1.48 8.24
N LEU A 154 0.94 -1.46 9.09
CA LEU A 154 1.72 -0.28 9.43
C LEU A 154 2.93 -0.16 8.51
N VAL A 155 2.89 0.83 7.62
CA VAL A 155 3.99 1.18 6.71
C VAL A 155 4.86 2.22 7.42
N CYS A 156 6.05 1.79 7.83
CA CYS A 156 7.01 2.66 8.51
C CYS A 156 8.08 3.15 7.54
N SER A 157 8.39 4.45 7.59
CA SER A 157 9.43 5.05 6.75
C SER A 157 10.26 6.07 7.49
N MET A 158 11.49 6.23 7.00
CA MET A 158 12.37 7.35 7.31
C MET A 158 12.47 8.25 6.08
N ILE A 159 12.69 9.55 6.30
CA ILE A 159 12.91 10.51 5.20
C ILE A 159 14.16 10.18 4.38
N THR A 160 15.10 9.44 4.98
CA THR A 160 16.36 8.99 4.37
C THR A 160 16.23 7.67 3.62
N ASP A 161 15.06 7.02 3.61
CA ASP A 161 14.87 5.77 2.86
C ASP A 161 15.01 6.02 1.34
N PRO A 162 15.65 5.09 0.60
CA PRO A 162 15.91 5.26 -0.83
C PRO A 162 14.63 5.25 -1.69
N ILE A 163 13.52 4.76 -1.15
CA ILE A 163 12.20 4.84 -1.78
C ILE A 163 11.26 5.59 -0.83
N PRO A 164 10.62 6.69 -1.30
CA PRO A 164 9.75 7.51 -0.46
C PRO A 164 8.67 6.70 0.27
N GLY A 165 8.43 7.02 1.55
CA GLY A 165 7.43 6.35 2.39
C GLY A 165 6.02 6.43 1.81
N GLY A 166 5.62 7.61 1.34
CA GLY A 166 4.31 7.83 0.72
C GLY A 166 4.06 6.95 -0.51
N LEU A 167 5.08 6.70 -1.33
CA LEU A 167 4.98 5.81 -2.49
C LEU A 167 4.78 4.34 -2.06
N ARG A 168 5.54 3.89 -1.06
CA ARG A 168 5.39 2.54 -0.48
C ARG A 168 4.03 2.33 0.16
N TYR A 169 3.52 3.35 0.85
CA TYR A 169 2.15 3.37 1.39
C TYR A 169 1.10 3.19 0.29
N GLN A 170 1.24 3.92 -0.82
CA GLN A 170 0.33 3.79 -1.96
C GLN A 170 0.36 2.39 -2.57
N TRP A 171 1.53 1.77 -2.71
CA TRP A 171 1.64 0.38 -3.18
C TRP A 171 0.91 -0.61 -2.29
N VAL A 172 1.12 -0.55 -0.98
CA VAL A 172 0.45 -1.44 -0.02
C VAL A 172 -1.06 -1.21 -0.01
N ARG A 173 -1.50 0.06 0.01
CA ARG A 173 -2.93 0.43 0.00
C ARG A 173 -3.64 -0.02 -1.27
N ALA A 174 -3.01 0.15 -2.44
CA ALA A 174 -3.57 -0.29 -3.70
C ALA A 174 -3.70 -1.82 -3.78
N ALA A 175 -2.75 -2.55 -3.18
CA ALA A 175 -2.74 -4.01 -3.21
C ALA A 175 -3.73 -4.67 -2.23
N HIS A 176 -4.07 -4.00 -1.12
CA HIS A 176 -4.90 -4.55 -0.05
C HIS A 176 -5.98 -3.55 0.40
N PRO A 177 -6.98 -3.26 -0.45
CA PRO A 177 -8.04 -2.29 -0.13
C PRO A 177 -8.96 -2.72 1.02
N ASP A 178 -8.93 -4.00 1.39
CA ASP A 178 -9.69 -4.62 2.48
C ASP A 178 -8.95 -4.58 3.83
N CYS A 179 -7.77 -3.96 3.89
CA CYS A 179 -6.97 -3.76 5.09
C CYS A 179 -6.94 -2.29 5.53
N ARG A 180 -6.79 -2.04 6.84
CA ARG A 180 -6.49 -0.69 7.36
C ARG A 180 -5.00 -0.41 7.18
N VAL A 181 -4.62 0.36 6.16
CA VAL A 181 -3.22 0.73 5.94
C VAL A 181 -2.91 2.09 6.56
N ILE A 182 -1.90 2.14 7.43
CA ILE A 182 -1.46 3.36 8.12
C ILE A 182 -0.02 3.64 7.72
N TRP A 183 0.28 4.88 7.36
CA TRP A 183 1.65 5.35 7.11
C TRP A 183 2.16 6.13 8.31
N VAL A 184 3.36 5.80 8.78
CA VAL A 184 4.08 6.53 9.82
C VAL A 184 5.46 6.88 9.28
N GLU A 185 5.72 8.17 9.10
CA GLU A 185 7.03 8.72 8.78
C GLU A 185 7.62 9.34 10.06
N GLU A 186 8.43 8.55 10.77
CA GLU A 186 9.07 8.95 12.02
C GLU A 186 10.48 8.36 12.06
N ASP A 187 11.44 9.15 12.53
CA ASP A 187 12.82 8.71 12.72
C ASP A 187 12.94 7.94 14.05
N VAL A 188 12.53 6.67 14.02
CA VAL A 188 12.54 5.77 15.17
C VAL A 188 13.68 4.75 15.07
N PRO A 189 14.22 4.27 16.21
CA PRO A 189 15.24 3.22 16.24
C PRO A 189 14.83 1.97 15.42
N GLN A 190 15.74 1.40 14.64
CA GLN A 190 15.47 0.30 13.70
C GLN A 190 15.77 -1.08 14.28
N GLY A 191 16.63 -1.13 15.30
CA GLY A 191 16.88 -2.30 16.12
C GLY A 191 17.13 -1.95 17.60
N PRO A 192 17.05 -2.94 18.52
CA PRO A 192 17.39 -2.76 19.93
C PRO A 192 18.83 -2.27 20.18
N GLU A 193 19.73 -2.49 19.23
CA GLU A 193 21.11 -2.00 19.22
C GLU A 193 21.22 -0.48 19.00
N ASP A 194 20.22 0.15 18.39
CA ASP A 194 20.24 1.58 18.08
C ASP A 194 19.88 2.44 19.30
N ASP A 195 18.94 1.97 20.14
CA ASP A 195 18.48 2.68 21.34
C ASP A 195 17.93 1.67 22.38
N PRO A 196 18.34 1.73 23.67
CA PRO A 196 17.79 0.86 24.71
C PRO A 196 16.27 1.01 24.92
N ARG A 197 15.68 2.12 24.47
CA ARG A 197 14.25 2.40 24.50
C ARG A 197 13.53 1.95 23.22
N PHE A 198 14.20 1.24 22.30
CA PHE A 198 13.62 0.69 21.07
C PHE A 198 12.23 0.09 21.30
N TRP A 199 12.12 -0.84 22.25
CA TRP A 199 10.86 -1.52 22.52
C TRP A 199 9.77 -0.59 23.09
N PRO A 200 10.01 0.18 24.16
CA PRO A 200 9.05 1.20 24.62
C PRO A 200 8.58 2.17 23.54
N ILE A 201 9.49 2.63 22.66
CA ILE A 201 9.16 3.54 21.56
C ILE A 201 8.19 2.86 20.59
N TRP A 202 8.52 1.65 20.15
CA TRP A 202 7.69 0.89 19.20
C TRP A 202 6.32 0.51 19.78
N THR A 203 6.24 0.06 21.03
CA THR A 203 4.95 -0.32 21.64
C THR A 203 4.05 0.89 21.81
N ALA A 204 4.59 2.02 22.30
CA ALA A 204 3.81 3.25 22.45
C ALA A 204 3.31 3.79 21.10
N LEU A 205 4.15 3.72 20.05
CA LEU A 205 3.77 4.10 18.69
C LEU A 205 2.65 3.22 18.17
N ILE A 206 2.76 1.89 18.30
CA ILE A 206 1.75 0.96 17.82
C ILE A 206 0.44 1.15 18.58
N GLU A 207 0.47 1.23 19.91
CA GLU A 207 -0.72 1.44 20.75
C GLU A 207 -1.42 2.77 20.41
N GLY A 208 -0.64 3.85 20.24
CA GLY A 208 -1.18 5.17 19.93
C GLY A 208 -1.77 5.31 18.52
N ARG A 209 -1.27 4.53 17.54
CA ARG A 209 -1.72 4.61 16.13
C ARG A 209 -2.78 3.59 15.79
N VAL A 210 -2.66 2.38 16.34
CA VAL A 210 -3.44 1.22 15.94
C VAL A 210 -4.51 0.87 16.97
N GLY A 211 -4.17 0.94 18.25
CA GLY A 211 -5.00 0.50 19.37
C GLY A 211 -4.65 -0.91 19.82
N ARG A 212 -5.64 -1.61 20.40
CA ARG A 212 -5.52 -3.01 20.84
C ARG A 212 -5.22 -3.92 19.64
N ILE A 213 -4.31 -4.88 19.82
CA ILE A 213 -3.95 -5.90 18.82
C ILE A 213 -4.03 -7.27 19.49
N ASP A 214 -4.67 -8.24 18.83
CA ASP A 214 -4.74 -9.62 19.29
C ASP A 214 -3.67 -10.51 18.64
N ARG A 215 -3.25 -10.17 17.42
CA ARG A 215 -2.27 -10.96 16.64
C ARG A 215 -1.23 -10.10 15.94
N VAL A 216 0.03 -10.46 16.04
CA VAL A 216 1.13 -9.90 15.23
C VAL A 216 1.53 -10.92 14.17
N PHE A 217 1.62 -10.50 12.91
CA PHE A 217 2.05 -11.34 11.80
C PHE A 217 3.37 -10.82 11.25
N THR A 218 4.37 -11.69 11.16
CA THR A 218 5.65 -11.37 10.50
C THR A 218 6.36 -12.62 9.99
N SER A 219 7.31 -12.42 9.07
CA SER A 219 8.26 -13.44 8.64
C SER A 219 9.57 -13.39 9.46
N GLU A 220 9.67 -12.50 10.44
CA GLU A 220 10.91 -12.17 11.14
C GLU A 220 10.92 -12.66 12.61
N ALA A 221 12.12 -12.84 13.16
CA ALA A 221 12.30 -13.37 14.51
C ALA A 221 11.81 -12.43 15.62
N TYR A 222 11.85 -11.12 15.38
CA TYR A 222 11.46 -10.11 16.38
C TYR A 222 9.97 -10.19 16.74
N GLY A 223 9.15 -10.85 15.92
CA GLY A 223 7.71 -10.95 16.11
C GLY A 223 7.31 -11.56 17.45
N ASP A 224 8.10 -12.52 17.95
CA ASP A 224 7.87 -13.16 19.25
C ASP A 224 7.93 -12.12 20.40
N GLU A 225 8.97 -11.29 20.39
CA GLU A 225 9.18 -10.27 21.43
C GLU A 225 8.20 -9.10 21.28
N LEU A 226 7.88 -8.69 20.05
CA LEU A 226 6.89 -7.66 19.79
C LEU A 226 5.50 -8.08 20.29
N ALA A 227 5.05 -9.28 19.93
CA ALA A 227 3.75 -9.79 20.33
C ALA A 227 3.65 -9.94 21.86
N ARG A 228 4.70 -10.47 22.50
CA ARG A 228 4.78 -10.58 23.97
C ARG A 228 4.59 -9.23 24.66
N ARG A 229 5.19 -8.15 24.12
CA ARG A 229 5.08 -6.80 24.70
C ARG A 229 3.72 -6.14 24.47
N LEU A 230 3.08 -6.46 23.34
CA LEU A 230 1.74 -5.97 23.01
C LEU A 230 0.62 -6.81 23.64
N GLY A 231 0.93 -7.89 24.36
CA GLY A 231 -0.07 -8.81 24.90
C GLY A 231 -0.82 -9.59 23.82
N ALA A 232 -0.19 -9.83 22.67
CA ALA A 232 -0.74 -10.45 21.47
C ALA A 232 -0.13 -11.83 21.18
N GLU A 233 -0.78 -12.61 20.32
CA GLU A 233 -0.24 -13.85 19.75
C GLU A 233 0.68 -13.53 18.54
N HIS A 234 1.87 -14.11 18.48
CA HIS A 234 2.69 -14.04 17.26
C HIS A 234 2.35 -15.18 16.30
N VAL A 235 2.03 -14.83 15.06
CA VAL A 235 1.83 -15.78 13.96
C VAL A 235 2.93 -15.60 12.92
N SER A 236 3.91 -16.51 12.95
CA SER A 236 4.99 -16.50 11.97
C SER A 236 4.52 -17.02 10.61
N VAL A 237 4.79 -16.28 9.54
CA VAL A 237 4.39 -16.64 8.17
C VAL A 237 5.63 -16.73 7.29
N ASP A 238 5.85 -17.90 6.69
CA ASP A 238 6.93 -18.16 5.72
C ASP A 238 8.31 -17.61 6.12
N ARG A 239 8.71 -17.76 7.39
CA ARG A 239 10.00 -17.27 7.91
C ARG A 239 11.21 -17.81 7.15
N ALA A 240 11.11 -19.04 6.65
CA ALA A 240 12.15 -19.67 5.83
C ALA A 240 12.11 -19.24 4.35
N ARG A 241 11.15 -18.39 3.95
CA ARG A 241 10.93 -17.91 2.57
C ARG A 241 10.84 -19.04 1.55
N ARG A 242 10.15 -20.12 1.92
CA ARG A 242 9.93 -21.31 1.08
C ARG A 242 8.81 -21.10 0.07
N ALA A 243 7.77 -20.34 0.45
CA ALA A 243 6.65 -20.06 -0.44
C ALA A 243 7.00 -18.94 -1.43
N VAL A 244 7.65 -17.86 -0.95
CA VAL A 244 8.11 -16.77 -1.81
C VAL A 244 9.55 -16.37 -1.44
N ALA A 245 10.52 -16.90 -2.17
CA ALA A 245 11.95 -16.75 -1.93
C ALA A 245 12.51 -15.37 -2.35
N ILE A 246 12.07 -14.29 -1.70
CA ILE A 246 12.51 -12.93 -2.01
C ILE A 246 12.66 -12.05 -0.76
N SER A 247 13.49 -11.01 -0.88
CA SER A 247 13.58 -9.92 0.11
C SER A 247 13.62 -8.57 -0.59
N GLY A 248 13.25 -7.51 0.15
CA GLY A 248 13.38 -6.14 -0.33
C GLY A 248 14.82 -5.80 -0.74
N SER A 249 15.81 -6.26 0.03
CA SER A 249 17.23 -6.04 -0.30
C SER A 249 17.64 -6.70 -1.61
N ALA A 250 17.21 -7.93 -1.88
CA ALA A 250 17.51 -8.61 -3.14
C ALA A 250 16.95 -7.83 -4.35
N ILE A 251 15.71 -7.34 -4.25
CA ILE A 251 15.11 -6.50 -5.31
C ILE A 251 15.88 -5.19 -5.48
N ARG A 252 16.24 -4.49 -4.40
CA ARG A 252 16.98 -3.23 -4.51
C ARG A 252 18.36 -3.41 -5.14
N THR A 253 19.05 -4.50 -4.83
CA THR A 253 20.36 -4.82 -5.42
C THR A 253 20.23 -5.18 -6.89
N ASN A 254 19.21 -5.98 -7.25
CA ASN A 254 19.08 -6.48 -8.61
C ASN A 254 17.60 -6.62 -9.04
N PRO A 255 16.93 -5.50 -9.39
CA PRO A 255 15.49 -5.51 -9.63
C PRO A 255 15.10 -6.29 -10.88
N MET A 256 15.90 -6.22 -11.94
CA MET A 256 15.53 -6.89 -13.19
C MET A 256 15.63 -8.42 -13.03
N ARG A 257 16.56 -8.93 -12.19
CA ARG A 257 16.73 -10.37 -11.93
C ARG A 257 15.53 -10.92 -11.17
N HIS A 258 14.99 -10.11 -10.27
CA HIS A 258 13.87 -10.46 -9.42
C HIS A 258 12.53 -9.90 -9.93
N TRP A 259 12.43 -9.54 -11.21
CA TRP A 259 11.28 -8.87 -11.83
C TRP A 259 9.93 -9.56 -11.56
N GLU A 260 9.93 -10.89 -11.55
CA GLU A 260 8.75 -11.71 -11.31
C GLU A 260 8.18 -11.55 -9.89
N PHE A 261 9.00 -11.14 -8.92
CA PHE A 261 8.58 -10.88 -7.54
C PHE A 261 8.09 -9.45 -7.30
N ILE A 262 8.16 -8.58 -8.31
CA ILE A 262 7.73 -7.18 -8.24
C ILE A 262 6.31 -7.08 -8.83
N PRO A 263 5.29 -6.72 -8.02
CA PRO A 263 3.93 -6.50 -8.51
C PRO A 263 3.87 -5.44 -9.60
N SER A 264 2.93 -5.58 -10.55
CA SER A 264 2.81 -4.67 -11.71
C SER A 264 2.72 -3.20 -11.34
N HIS A 265 1.97 -2.83 -10.29
CA HIS A 265 1.85 -1.45 -9.81
C HIS A 265 3.11 -0.90 -9.11
N VAL A 266 4.10 -1.75 -8.81
CA VAL A 266 5.41 -1.36 -8.24
C VAL A 266 6.47 -1.26 -9.35
N ARG A 267 6.34 -2.05 -10.42
CA ARG A 267 7.29 -2.11 -11.54
C ARG A 267 7.64 -0.74 -12.13
N PRO A 268 6.73 0.25 -12.29
CA PRO A 268 7.08 1.55 -12.87
C PRO A 268 8.25 2.28 -12.20
N TYR A 269 8.51 2.02 -10.91
CA TYR A 269 9.65 2.60 -10.19
C TYR A 269 10.99 1.99 -10.63
N PHE A 270 10.98 0.76 -11.14
CA PHE A 270 12.16 0.03 -11.58
C PHE A 270 12.30 -0.05 -13.11
N VAL A 271 11.22 0.12 -13.90
CA VAL A 271 11.27 0.09 -15.37
C VAL A 271 12.32 1.07 -15.89
N ARG A 272 13.17 0.59 -16.81
CA ARG A 272 14.09 1.45 -17.57
C ARG A 272 13.36 2.04 -18.77
N ARG A 273 13.37 3.36 -18.91
CA ARG A 273 12.73 4.06 -20.04
C ARG A 273 13.78 4.40 -21.10
N VAL A 274 13.49 4.03 -22.34
CA VAL A 274 14.31 4.31 -23.51
C VAL A 274 13.48 5.11 -24.50
N VAL A 275 13.91 6.32 -24.81
CA VAL A 275 13.23 7.18 -25.78
C VAL A 275 14.00 7.24 -27.09
N PHE A 276 13.24 7.16 -28.19
CA PHE A 276 13.74 7.38 -29.54
C PHE A 276 13.27 8.74 -30.05
N LEU A 277 14.22 9.55 -30.47
CA LEU A 277 14.06 10.91 -30.92
C LEU A 277 14.55 11.05 -32.37
N GLY A 278 14.11 12.10 -33.04
CA GLY A 278 14.56 12.43 -34.40
C GLY A 278 13.44 12.93 -35.29
N ALA A 279 13.81 13.47 -36.45
CA ALA A 279 12.86 14.01 -37.41
C ALA A 279 11.85 12.97 -37.92
N GLU A 280 10.86 13.44 -38.69
CA GLU A 280 9.94 12.56 -39.38
C GLU A 280 10.69 11.60 -40.32
N SER A 281 10.20 10.37 -40.42
CA SER A 281 10.69 9.35 -41.36
C SER A 281 12.15 8.92 -41.11
N THR A 282 12.56 8.87 -39.84
CA THR A 282 13.88 8.34 -39.41
C THR A 282 13.81 6.91 -38.84
N GLY A 283 12.63 6.30 -38.79
CA GLY A 283 12.42 4.91 -38.37
C GLY A 283 12.10 4.69 -36.89
N LYS A 284 11.78 5.73 -36.12
CA LYS A 284 11.49 5.64 -34.67
C LYS A 284 10.41 4.58 -34.34
N SER A 285 9.22 4.73 -34.89
CA SER A 285 8.08 3.84 -34.60
C SER A 285 8.37 2.39 -34.95
N THR A 286 8.95 2.16 -36.14
CA THR A 286 9.36 0.82 -36.59
C THR A 286 10.41 0.20 -35.67
N LEU A 287 11.36 1.00 -35.17
CA LEU A 287 12.38 0.53 -34.26
C LEU A 287 11.82 0.19 -32.87
N CYS A 288 10.95 1.04 -32.33
CA CYS A 288 10.24 0.78 -31.07
C CYS A 288 9.42 -0.50 -31.16
N GLU A 289 8.61 -0.66 -32.20
CA GLU A 289 7.77 -1.83 -32.41
C GLU A 289 8.61 -3.12 -32.53
N ARG A 290 9.66 -3.09 -33.36
CA ARG A 290 10.58 -4.23 -33.53
C ARG A 290 11.24 -4.63 -32.21
N LEU A 291 11.83 -3.67 -31.49
CA LEU A 291 12.52 -3.95 -30.23
C LEU A 291 11.56 -4.41 -29.14
N ALA A 292 10.34 -3.87 -29.09
CA ALA A 292 9.31 -4.29 -28.13
C ALA A 292 8.97 -5.78 -28.31
N ALA A 293 8.76 -6.20 -29.56
CA ALA A 293 8.50 -7.60 -29.90
C ALA A 293 9.68 -8.50 -29.53
N GLU A 294 10.90 -8.13 -29.91
CA GLU A 294 12.11 -8.91 -29.61
C GLU A 294 12.40 -9.05 -28.11
N LEU A 295 12.10 -8.02 -27.31
CA LEU A 295 12.34 -7.98 -25.86
C LEU A 295 11.14 -8.47 -25.04
N SER A 296 10.02 -8.83 -25.69
CA SER A 296 8.76 -9.17 -25.03
C SER A 296 8.35 -8.10 -24.01
N THR A 297 8.34 -6.84 -24.46
CA THR A 297 7.93 -5.67 -23.68
C THR A 297 6.94 -4.81 -24.47
N THR A 298 6.53 -3.67 -23.91
CA THR A 298 5.63 -2.71 -24.55
C THR A 298 6.39 -1.49 -25.06
N TRP A 299 5.77 -0.78 -25.99
CA TRP A 299 6.22 0.53 -26.45
C TRP A 299 5.07 1.54 -26.50
N VAL A 300 5.42 2.82 -26.55
CA VAL A 300 4.49 3.95 -26.65
C VAL A 300 4.66 4.57 -28.02
N ALA A 301 3.55 4.72 -28.76
CA ALA A 301 3.53 5.38 -30.06
C ALA A 301 3.41 6.90 -29.91
N GLU A 302 3.76 7.62 -30.99
CA GLU A 302 3.75 9.08 -31.00
C GLU A 302 2.31 9.57 -30.89
N TYR A 303 1.95 10.13 -29.72
CA TYR A 303 0.59 10.61 -29.48
C TYR A 303 0.21 11.72 -30.47
N GLY A 304 1.16 12.60 -30.81
CA GLY A 304 0.96 13.67 -31.78
C GLY A 304 0.51 13.17 -33.16
N ARG A 305 0.99 12.00 -33.59
CA ARG A 305 0.56 11.36 -34.84
C ARG A 305 -0.91 10.96 -34.77
N LEU A 306 -1.30 10.23 -33.73
CA LEU A 306 -2.69 9.83 -33.53
C LEU A 306 -3.61 11.05 -33.46
N TYR A 307 -3.16 12.10 -32.75
CA TYR A 307 -3.91 13.35 -32.62
C TYR A 307 -4.15 14.00 -34.00
N CYS A 308 -3.12 14.06 -34.85
CA CYS A 308 -3.24 14.68 -36.17
C CYS A 308 -4.11 13.85 -37.13
N GLU A 309 -4.04 12.53 -37.05
CA GLU A 309 -4.87 11.60 -37.85
C GLU A 309 -6.38 11.75 -37.60
N GLN A 310 -6.78 12.38 -36.48
CA GLN A 310 -8.17 12.70 -36.17
C GLN A 310 -8.70 13.97 -36.88
N GLY A 311 -7.94 14.52 -37.84
CA GLY A 311 -8.39 15.58 -38.73
C GLY A 311 -7.80 16.96 -38.45
N ARG A 312 -6.68 17.04 -37.72
CA ARG A 312 -5.92 18.27 -37.51
C ARG A 312 -4.51 18.13 -38.08
N PRO A 313 -4.21 18.72 -39.25
CA PRO A 313 -2.86 18.72 -39.80
C PRO A 313 -1.84 19.29 -38.81
N ALA A 314 -0.63 18.74 -38.78
CA ALA A 314 0.42 19.13 -37.83
C ALA A 314 0.77 20.64 -37.85
N MET A 315 0.68 21.27 -39.03
CA MET A 315 0.95 22.71 -39.20
C MET A 315 -0.21 23.61 -38.75
N ASP A 316 -1.39 23.04 -38.52
CA ASP A 316 -2.57 23.77 -38.05
C ASP A 316 -2.77 23.64 -36.53
N LEU A 317 -1.86 22.93 -35.84
CA LEU A 317 -1.92 22.75 -34.39
C LEU A 317 -1.79 24.10 -33.68
N VAL A 318 -2.67 24.32 -32.71
CA VAL A 318 -2.60 25.49 -31.83
C VAL A 318 -2.06 25.09 -30.46
N ARG A 319 -1.83 26.09 -29.59
CA ARG A 319 -1.31 25.87 -28.23
C ARG A 319 -2.03 24.76 -27.48
N VAL A 320 -3.36 24.78 -27.43
CA VAL A 320 -4.13 23.77 -26.67
C VAL A 320 -3.96 22.36 -27.25
N ASP A 321 -3.74 22.22 -28.55
CA ASP A 321 -3.50 20.93 -29.20
C ASP A 321 -2.13 20.37 -28.77
N LEU A 322 -1.09 21.21 -28.77
CA LEU A 322 0.26 20.83 -28.32
C LEU A 322 0.31 20.51 -26.82
N GLU A 323 -0.43 21.27 -26.00
CA GLU A 323 -0.58 20.97 -24.57
C GLU A 323 -1.28 19.61 -24.37
N ALA A 324 -2.34 19.31 -25.14
CA ALA A 324 -3.02 18.02 -25.10
C ALA A 324 -2.12 16.86 -25.58
N ILE A 325 -1.30 17.08 -26.61
CA ILE A 325 -0.32 16.10 -27.10
C ILE A 325 0.73 15.79 -26.03
N ALA A 326 1.26 16.82 -25.37
CA ALA A 326 2.22 16.65 -24.29
C ALA A 326 1.63 15.84 -23.12
N TRP A 327 0.42 16.17 -22.66
CA TRP A 327 -0.26 15.39 -21.62
C TRP A 327 -0.53 13.95 -22.07
N GLY A 328 -1.03 13.76 -23.29
CA GLY A 328 -1.32 12.44 -23.85
C GLY A 328 -0.08 11.54 -23.91
N GLN A 329 1.04 12.06 -24.43
CA GLN A 329 2.30 11.33 -24.48
C GLN A 329 2.78 10.91 -23.09
N ALA A 330 2.81 11.87 -22.14
CA ALA A 330 3.21 11.61 -20.77
C ALA A 330 2.33 10.55 -20.08
N THR A 331 1.02 10.64 -20.25
CA THR A 331 0.07 9.69 -19.68
C THR A 331 0.26 8.29 -20.27
N TRP A 332 0.41 8.17 -21.59
CA TRP A 332 0.64 6.87 -22.24
C TRP A 332 1.94 6.21 -21.77
N GLU A 333 3.01 6.98 -21.57
CA GLU A 333 4.25 6.45 -20.98
C GLU A 333 4.04 5.90 -19.57
N ASP A 334 3.32 6.63 -18.72
CA ASP A 334 3.09 6.23 -17.33
C ASP A 334 2.18 5.00 -17.23
N GLU A 335 1.18 4.90 -18.10
CA GLU A 335 0.31 3.73 -18.22
C GLU A 335 1.05 2.51 -18.77
N ALA A 336 1.83 2.68 -19.84
CA ALA A 336 2.59 1.60 -20.44
C ALA A 336 3.68 1.04 -19.50
N ALA A 337 4.21 1.86 -18.59
CA ALA A 337 5.15 1.40 -17.56
C ALA A 337 4.57 0.32 -16.62
N LEU A 338 3.25 0.23 -16.47
CA LEU A 338 2.59 -0.79 -15.64
C LEU A 338 2.65 -2.20 -16.26
N SER A 339 2.68 -2.28 -17.59
CA SER A 339 2.72 -3.52 -18.36
C SER A 339 4.10 -3.84 -18.96
N ALA A 340 5.03 -2.88 -18.93
CA ALA A 340 6.39 -3.06 -19.40
C ALA A 340 7.11 -4.22 -18.70
N ASN A 341 7.95 -4.92 -19.47
CA ASN A 341 8.84 -5.97 -19.01
C ASN A 341 10.27 -5.45 -18.97
N ARG A 342 10.68 -4.91 -17.81
CA ARG A 342 11.99 -4.31 -17.51
C ARG A 342 12.32 -3.03 -18.29
N ILE A 343 12.00 -2.97 -19.58
CA ILE A 343 12.24 -1.86 -20.49
C ILE A 343 10.91 -1.29 -20.99
N LEU A 344 10.77 0.03 -21.05
CA LEU A 344 9.73 0.73 -21.81
C LEU A 344 10.37 1.49 -22.96
N LEU A 345 9.85 1.31 -24.18
CA LEU A 345 10.34 2.00 -25.38
C LEU A 345 9.35 3.12 -25.74
N CYS A 346 9.84 4.35 -25.94
CA CYS A 346 9.00 5.52 -26.21
C CYS A 346 9.34 6.14 -27.56
N ASP A 347 8.37 6.21 -28.46
CA ASP A 347 8.34 7.10 -29.62
C ASP A 347 7.23 8.11 -29.34
N THR A 348 7.44 9.36 -28.97
CA THR A 348 8.66 10.12 -28.74
C THR A 348 8.59 10.65 -27.28
N ASP A 349 9.01 11.88 -26.99
CA ASP A 349 8.83 12.53 -25.68
C ASP A 349 8.32 14.00 -25.76
N LEU A 350 8.33 14.63 -24.59
CA LEU A 350 7.97 16.05 -24.42
C LEU A 350 9.00 17.02 -24.99
N HIS A 351 10.29 16.64 -25.11
CA HIS A 351 11.27 17.48 -25.80
C HIS A 351 10.91 17.60 -27.29
N THR A 352 10.47 16.51 -27.92
CA THR A 352 9.97 16.56 -29.29
C THR A 352 8.73 17.44 -29.40
N THR A 353 7.78 17.31 -28.48
CA THR A 353 6.59 18.18 -28.46
C THR A 353 6.95 19.65 -28.27
N ALA A 354 7.93 19.97 -27.42
CA ALA A 354 8.44 21.33 -27.25
C ALA A 354 9.04 21.90 -28.54
N THR A 355 9.84 21.11 -29.27
CA THR A 355 10.40 21.55 -30.56
C THR A 355 9.32 21.78 -31.62
N TRP A 356 8.26 20.96 -31.64
CA TRP A 356 7.09 21.19 -32.50
C TRP A 356 6.34 22.48 -32.13
N SER A 357 6.23 22.78 -30.84
CA SER A 357 5.62 24.03 -30.36
C SER A 357 6.32 25.27 -30.92
N ASP A 358 7.66 25.26 -30.93
CA ASP A 358 8.41 26.37 -31.53
C ASP A 358 8.27 26.44 -33.06
N ILE A 359 8.19 25.28 -33.72
CA ILE A 359 8.12 25.21 -35.19
C ILE A 359 6.76 25.70 -35.68
N VAL A 360 5.67 25.29 -35.02
CA VAL A 360 4.30 25.51 -35.52
C VAL A 360 3.76 26.86 -35.05
N ILE A 361 3.94 27.21 -33.78
CA ILE A 361 3.32 28.42 -33.20
C ILE A 361 4.34 29.45 -32.70
N GLY A 362 5.64 29.16 -32.76
CA GLY A 362 6.70 30.10 -32.32
C GLY A 362 6.68 30.41 -30.83
N TYR A 363 5.97 29.60 -30.04
CA TYR A 363 5.76 29.78 -28.61
C TYR A 363 5.72 28.41 -27.93
N ARG A 364 6.32 28.30 -26.74
CA ARG A 364 6.20 27.13 -25.87
C ARG A 364 5.82 27.57 -24.46
N PRO A 365 4.81 26.94 -23.83
CA PRO A 365 4.52 27.18 -22.42
C PRO A 365 5.70 26.77 -21.53
N GLU A 366 5.96 27.53 -20.46
CA GLU A 366 7.04 27.24 -19.50
C GLU A 366 6.89 25.85 -18.88
N TRP A 367 5.66 25.48 -18.50
CA TRP A 367 5.37 24.18 -17.91
C TRP A 367 5.78 23.00 -18.80
N LEU A 368 5.69 23.14 -20.14
CA LEU A 368 6.08 22.07 -21.07
C LEU A 368 7.60 21.84 -21.03
N THR A 369 8.36 22.94 -20.93
CA THR A 369 9.82 22.88 -20.78
C THR A 369 10.21 22.25 -19.45
N GLU A 370 9.53 22.63 -18.36
CA GLU A 370 9.75 22.05 -17.04
C GLU A 370 9.39 20.56 -17.00
N ALA A 371 8.25 20.18 -17.59
CA ALA A 371 7.81 18.80 -17.67
C ALA A 371 8.79 17.93 -18.48
N ALA A 372 9.26 18.40 -19.63
CA ALA A 372 10.27 17.69 -20.42
C ALA A 372 11.57 17.48 -19.63
N ARG A 373 12.02 18.48 -18.88
CA ARG A 373 13.20 18.40 -18.00
C ARG A 373 13.00 17.52 -16.77
N ALA A 374 11.77 17.43 -16.25
CA ALA A 374 11.46 16.60 -15.09
C ALA A 374 11.33 15.11 -15.43
N ARG A 375 10.94 14.78 -16.68
CA ARG A 375 10.83 13.37 -17.11
C ARG A 375 12.22 12.71 -17.17
N HIS A 376 12.28 11.46 -16.74
CA HIS A 376 13.52 10.70 -16.67
C HIS A 376 13.52 9.57 -17.70
N TYR A 377 14.61 9.48 -18.45
CA TYR A 377 14.92 8.40 -19.37
C TYR A 377 16.29 7.83 -19.00
N ASP A 378 16.40 6.51 -18.96
CA ASP A 378 17.66 5.82 -18.71
C ASP A 378 18.54 5.78 -19.96
N LEU A 379 17.94 5.96 -21.15
CA LEU A 379 18.64 6.05 -22.43
C LEU A 379 17.83 6.89 -23.42
N MET A 380 18.49 7.91 -23.99
CA MET A 380 17.93 8.73 -25.07
C MET A 380 18.69 8.44 -26.37
N ILE A 381 17.98 8.06 -27.42
CA ILE A 381 18.56 7.73 -28.73
C ILE A 381 18.05 8.72 -29.76
N LEU A 382 18.95 9.51 -30.35
CA LEU A 382 18.64 10.42 -31.45
C LEU A 382 18.95 9.75 -32.79
N LEU A 383 17.93 9.55 -33.63
CA LEU A 383 18.08 8.99 -34.98
C LEU A 383 18.34 10.11 -35.99
N ASP A 384 19.46 10.01 -36.73
CA ASP A 384 19.80 10.97 -37.78
C ASP A 384 18.84 10.87 -38.99
N ALA A 385 18.83 11.93 -39.80
CA ALA A 385 17.99 12.03 -41.00
C ALA A 385 18.75 11.62 -42.29
N ASP A 386 19.56 10.56 -42.25
CA ASP A 386 20.37 10.06 -43.36
C ASP A 386 19.72 8.88 -44.13
N VAL A 387 18.49 8.50 -43.77
CA VAL A 387 17.67 7.48 -44.45
C VAL A 387 16.67 8.10 -45.44
N PRO A 388 16.26 7.35 -46.49
CA PRO A 388 15.27 7.83 -47.46
C PRO A 388 13.95 8.23 -46.80
N TRP A 389 13.31 9.26 -47.35
CA TRP A 389 11.98 9.68 -46.91
C TRP A 389 10.91 8.67 -47.34
N VAL A 390 10.08 8.27 -46.38
CA VAL A 390 8.84 7.53 -46.62
C VAL A 390 7.67 8.42 -46.21
N GLY A 391 6.86 8.84 -47.18
CA GLY A 391 5.63 9.61 -46.96
C GLY A 391 4.43 8.71 -46.74
N ASP A 392 3.59 9.04 -45.77
CA ASP A 392 2.37 8.30 -45.38
C ASP A 392 1.12 9.20 -45.33
N GLY A 393 1.22 10.44 -45.84
CA GLY A 393 0.11 11.40 -45.91
C GLY A 393 -0.02 12.36 -44.72
N THR A 394 0.63 12.09 -43.58
CA THR A 394 0.58 12.96 -42.39
C THR A 394 1.85 13.78 -42.15
N ARG A 395 2.95 13.44 -42.84
CA ARG A 395 4.26 14.07 -42.68
C ARG A 395 4.40 15.38 -43.45
N VAL A 396 5.02 16.38 -42.82
CA VAL A 396 5.05 17.76 -43.33
C VAL A 396 6.44 18.40 -43.37
N LEU A 397 7.48 17.77 -42.81
CA LEU A 397 8.83 18.34 -42.68
C LEU A 397 9.89 17.69 -43.59
N GLN A 398 9.50 17.12 -44.75
CA GLN A 398 10.43 16.41 -45.66
C GLN A 398 11.71 17.20 -45.95
N ASP A 399 11.56 18.47 -46.35
CA ASP A 399 12.67 19.36 -46.72
C ASP A 399 13.36 20.00 -45.50
N ARG A 400 12.78 19.84 -44.31
CA ARG A 400 13.25 20.44 -43.06
C ARG A 400 13.76 19.41 -42.05
N ARG A 401 13.93 18.15 -42.45
CA ARG A 401 14.39 17.07 -41.54
C ARG A 401 15.72 17.38 -40.87
N VAL A 402 16.69 17.88 -41.61
CA VAL A 402 18.01 18.24 -41.07
C VAL A 402 17.89 19.38 -40.05
N GLU A 403 17.06 20.38 -40.35
CA GLU A 403 16.78 21.48 -39.43
C GLU A 403 16.08 20.98 -38.17
N HIS A 404 15.10 20.09 -38.30
CA HIS A 404 14.36 19.51 -37.17
C HIS A 404 15.29 18.67 -36.29
N THR A 405 16.12 17.79 -36.86
CA THR A 405 17.11 17.03 -36.09
C THR A 405 18.08 17.97 -35.36
N ARG A 406 18.52 19.07 -35.98
CA ARG A 406 19.35 20.09 -35.31
C ARG A 406 18.61 20.75 -34.14
N ARG A 407 17.33 21.10 -34.29
CA ARG A 407 16.53 21.69 -33.20
C ARG A 407 16.34 20.74 -32.03
N ILE A 408 16.11 19.45 -32.29
CA ILE A 408 16.04 18.41 -31.23
C ILE A 408 17.38 18.32 -30.50
N ARG A 409 18.50 18.33 -31.25
CA ARG A 409 19.84 18.33 -30.65
C ARG A 409 20.05 19.51 -29.71
N GLU A 410 19.74 20.72 -30.17
CA GLU A 410 19.85 21.95 -29.38
C GLU A 410 18.95 21.94 -28.14
N GLU A 411 17.73 21.40 -28.26
CA GLU A 411 16.83 21.21 -27.13
C GLU A 411 17.45 20.30 -26.07
N LEU A 412 17.94 19.11 -26.47
CA LEU A 412 18.58 18.17 -25.55
C LEU A 412 19.84 18.74 -24.91
N ASP A 413 20.71 19.38 -25.70
CA ASP A 413 21.93 20.01 -25.22
C ASP A 413 21.60 21.13 -24.20
N SER A 414 20.61 21.97 -24.50
CA SER A 414 20.18 23.06 -23.60
C SER A 414 19.51 22.55 -22.31
N ALA A 415 18.91 21.37 -22.36
CA ALA A 415 18.32 20.69 -21.21
C ALA A 415 19.34 19.84 -20.43
N GLY A 416 20.61 19.78 -20.88
CA GLY A 416 21.65 18.99 -20.23
C GLY A 416 21.39 17.49 -20.28
N ARG A 417 20.80 17.00 -21.38
CA ARG A 417 20.48 15.57 -21.57
C ARG A 417 21.61 14.84 -22.28
N ASP A 418 21.99 13.70 -21.72
CA ASP A 418 22.87 12.76 -22.40
C ASP A 418 22.06 11.93 -23.41
N TYR A 419 22.55 11.83 -24.64
CA TYR A 419 21.94 11.03 -25.69
C TYR A 419 22.99 10.38 -26.60
N VAL A 420 22.61 9.29 -27.25
CA VAL A 420 23.42 8.61 -28.28
C VAL A 420 22.81 8.90 -29.65
N THR A 421 23.62 9.39 -30.60
CA THR A 421 23.18 9.54 -31.99
C THR A 421 23.39 8.23 -32.75
N LEU A 422 22.38 7.75 -33.48
CA LEU A 422 22.49 6.61 -34.40
C LEU A 422 22.21 7.06 -35.83
N SER A 423 23.09 6.63 -36.73
CA SER A 423 23.09 6.94 -38.17
C SER A 423 23.26 5.65 -38.97
N GLY A 424 23.13 5.69 -40.29
CA GLY A 424 23.23 4.53 -41.18
C GLY A 424 21.89 3.84 -41.46
N SER A 425 21.94 2.60 -41.96
CA SER A 425 20.75 1.88 -42.40
C SER A 425 19.79 1.55 -41.24
N PHE A 426 18.54 1.20 -41.56
CA PHE A 426 17.56 0.78 -40.55
C PHE A 426 18.04 -0.43 -39.74
N ASP A 427 18.74 -1.37 -40.37
CA ASP A 427 19.27 -2.56 -39.68
C ASP A 427 20.48 -2.24 -38.80
N ASP A 428 21.38 -1.34 -39.25
CA ASP A 428 22.52 -0.90 -38.43
C ASP A 428 22.05 -0.19 -37.16
N ARG A 429 21.05 0.69 -37.29
CA ARG A 429 20.41 1.40 -36.19
C ARG A 429 19.73 0.43 -35.23
N ALA A 430 18.99 -0.56 -35.76
CA ALA A 430 18.32 -1.56 -34.94
C ALA A 430 19.32 -2.39 -34.14
N ALA A 431 20.41 -2.85 -34.77
CA ALA A 431 21.46 -3.59 -34.10
C ALA A 431 22.18 -2.74 -33.03
N ALA A 432 22.44 -1.46 -33.30
CA ALA A 432 23.08 -0.55 -32.35
C ALA A 432 22.16 -0.23 -31.15
N ALA A 433 20.91 0.14 -31.42
CA ALA A 433 19.90 0.39 -30.39
C ALA A 433 19.72 -0.85 -29.49
N ARG A 434 19.64 -2.04 -30.10
CA ARG A 434 19.51 -3.29 -29.34
C ARG A 434 20.65 -3.48 -28.34
N ARG A 435 21.90 -3.26 -28.76
CA ARG A 435 23.08 -3.38 -27.86
C ARG A 435 23.01 -2.40 -26.69
N LEU A 436 22.58 -1.16 -26.94
CA LEU A 436 22.45 -0.13 -25.91
C LEU A 436 21.33 -0.50 -24.92
N VAL A 437 20.17 -0.95 -25.41
CA VAL A 437 19.04 -1.36 -24.58
C VAL A 437 19.39 -2.59 -23.74
N ASP A 438 20.04 -3.60 -24.32
CA ASP A 438 20.46 -4.79 -23.59
C ASP A 438 21.40 -4.45 -22.42
N ALA A 439 22.23 -3.41 -22.55
CA ALA A 439 23.14 -2.98 -21.49
C ALA A 439 22.39 -2.47 -20.23
N LEU A 440 21.17 -1.98 -20.35
CA LEU A 440 20.36 -1.45 -19.24
C LEU A 440 19.79 -2.56 -18.32
N VAL A 441 19.71 -3.79 -18.82
CA VAL A 441 19.10 -4.93 -18.12
C VAL A 441 20.09 -6.04 -17.81
N ARG A 442 21.37 -5.85 -18.11
CA ARG A 442 22.42 -6.79 -17.72
C ARG A 442 22.58 -6.79 -16.21
N TYR A 443 22.76 -7.99 -15.68
CA TYR A 443 23.10 -8.22 -14.29
C TYR A 443 24.60 -8.44 -14.17
N GLU A 444 25.20 -7.83 -13.16
CA GLU A 444 26.46 -8.32 -12.59
C GLU A 444 26.22 -9.51 -11.67
#